data_AF-A7RS53-F1
#
_entry.id   AF-A7RS53-F1
#
_cell.length_a   1.000
_cell.length_b   1.000
_cell.length_c   1.000
_cell.angle_alpha   90.00
_cell.angle_beta   90.00
_cell.angle_gamma   90.00
#
_symmetry.space_group_name_H-M   'P 1'
#
loop_
_entity.id
_entity.type
_entity.pdbx_description
1 polymer ?
#
loop_
_entity_poly.entity_id
_entity_poly.type
_entity_poly.pdbx_seq_one_letter_code
_entity_poly.pdbx_strand_id
1 'polypeptide(L)'
;PDTSFKCDNGRCISATWVCDTENDCGDNSDEMNCSQRSCSPDEYQCPNGECIRKRWVCDGEPDCEGGADEKDCANSKCKESQFRCMGGVCIPRDLVCDGFPDCKQKDDEDNCGKFSK
;
A
#
# COMPACT_ATOMS: atom_id res chain seq x y z
N PRO A 1 6.94 13.67 25.50
CA PRO A 1 6.55 13.76 24.08
C PRO A 1 6.18 15.21 23.75
N ASP A 2 6.93 15.82 22.84
CA ASP A 2 6.68 17.21 22.39
C ASP A 2 5.37 17.25 21.60
N THR A 3 4.34 17.88 22.18
CA THR A 3 2.98 17.96 21.59
C THR A 3 2.80 19.18 20.69
N SER A 4 3.85 19.99 20.49
CA SER A 4 3.79 21.25 19.75
C SER A 4 4.82 21.30 18.63
N PHE A 5 4.43 21.84 17.48
CA PHE A 5 5.30 22.15 16.35
C PHE A 5 5.50 23.66 16.24
N LYS A 6 6.72 24.09 15.91
CA LYS A 6 7.06 25.51 15.73
C LYS A 6 7.17 25.81 14.25
N CYS A 7 6.28 26.68 13.77
CA CYS A 7 6.24 27.24 12.43
C CYS A 7 7.44 28.14 12.11
N ASP A 8 7.67 28.42 10.83
CA ASP A 8 8.76 29.29 10.37
C ASP A 8 8.54 30.76 10.78
N ASN A 9 7.29 31.22 10.81
CA ASN A 9 6.90 32.52 11.36
C ASN A 9 7.00 32.59 12.90
N GLY A 10 7.42 31.51 13.56
CA GLY A 10 7.62 31.44 15.01
C GLY A 10 6.36 31.11 15.82
N ARG A 11 5.20 30.91 15.18
CA ARG A 11 3.98 30.41 15.82
C ARG A 11 4.18 28.96 16.27
N CYS A 12 3.47 28.55 17.32
CA CYS A 12 3.41 27.15 17.72
C CYS A 12 2.00 26.61 17.51
N ILE A 13 1.91 25.44 16.88
CA ILE A 13 0.66 24.71 16.63
C ILE A 13 0.74 23.31 17.26
N SER A 14 -0.38 22.58 17.25
CA SER A 14 -0.34 21.17 17.66
C SER A 14 0.52 20.37 16.68
N ALA A 15 1.32 19.43 17.18
CA ALA A 15 2.03 18.50 16.31
C ALA A 15 1.10 17.66 15.42
N THR A 16 -0.19 17.54 15.78
CA THR A 16 -1.22 16.88 14.96
C THR A 16 -1.67 17.71 13.75
N TRP A 17 -1.42 19.02 13.77
CA TRP A 17 -1.79 19.99 12.73
C TRP A 17 -0.67 20.22 11.72
N VAL A 18 0.39 19.41 11.78
CA VAL A 18 1.46 19.45 10.79
C VAL A 18 1.09 18.47 9.69
N CYS A 19 0.99 18.92 8.44
CA CYS A 19 0.62 18.08 7.29
C CYS A 19 -0.78 17.50 7.39
N ASP A 20 -1.74 18.31 7.84
CA ASP A 20 -3.16 17.92 7.90
C ASP A 20 -4.00 18.57 6.79
N THR A 21 -3.34 19.17 5.80
CA THR A 21 -3.91 19.87 4.65
C THR A 21 -4.52 21.24 4.96
N GLU A 22 -4.48 21.68 6.22
CA GLU A 22 -4.85 23.04 6.63
C GLU A 22 -3.61 23.91 6.87
N ASN A 23 -3.76 25.23 6.71
CA ASN A 23 -2.69 26.18 7.01
C ASN A 23 -2.89 26.72 8.42
N ASP A 24 -2.53 25.95 9.42
CA ASP A 24 -2.60 26.30 10.84
C ASP A 24 -1.50 27.28 11.25
N CYS A 25 -0.33 27.21 10.62
CA CYS A 25 0.75 28.16 10.85
C CYS A 25 0.42 29.57 10.35
N GLY A 26 -0.41 29.70 9.31
CA GLY A 26 -0.72 30.95 8.62
C GLY A 26 0.30 31.36 7.55
N ASP A 27 1.47 30.73 7.54
CA ASP A 27 2.53 30.87 6.53
C ASP A 27 2.75 29.57 5.71
N ASN A 28 1.92 28.56 5.93
CA ASN A 28 1.95 27.24 5.30
C ASN A 28 3.21 26.41 5.61
N SER A 29 4.01 26.81 6.61
CA SER A 29 5.23 26.08 6.99
C SER A 29 4.97 24.71 7.62
N ASP A 30 3.79 24.51 8.19
CA ASP A 30 3.22 23.22 8.61
C ASP A 30 2.96 22.26 7.45
N GLU A 31 2.68 22.78 6.25
CA GLU A 31 2.33 21.98 5.07
C GLU A 31 3.48 21.86 4.04
N MET A 32 4.55 22.64 4.18
CA MET A 32 5.62 22.72 3.17
C MET A 32 6.65 21.58 3.19
N ASN A 33 6.70 20.77 4.26
CA ASN A 33 7.68 19.67 4.39
C ASN A 33 7.01 18.31 4.65
N CYS A 34 5.83 18.11 4.09
CA CYS A 34 5.05 16.87 4.24
C CYS A 34 5.63 15.68 3.47
N SER A 35 6.64 15.90 2.62
CA SER A 35 7.48 14.83 2.07
C SER A 35 8.21 14.02 3.16
N GLN A 36 8.32 14.58 4.39
CA GLN A 36 8.81 13.89 5.58
C GLN A 36 7.72 13.24 6.42
N ARG A 37 6.42 13.36 6.07
CA ARG A 37 5.44 12.34 6.45
C ARG A 37 5.78 11.10 5.64
N SER A 38 6.80 10.39 6.11
CA SER A 38 6.90 8.96 5.90
C SER A 38 5.52 8.44 6.26
N CYS A 39 4.83 7.83 5.29
CA CYS A 39 3.56 7.17 5.57
C CYS A 39 3.71 6.36 6.85
N SER A 40 2.61 6.21 7.61
CA SER A 40 2.64 5.46 8.85
C SER A 40 3.35 4.12 8.64
N PRO A 41 3.96 3.52 9.67
CA PRO A 41 4.61 2.22 9.53
C PRO A 41 3.73 1.13 8.93
N ASP A 42 2.40 1.30 8.96
CA ASP A 42 1.39 0.41 8.39
C ASP A 42 0.85 0.85 7.01
N GLU A 43 1.43 1.88 6.42
CA GLU A 43 1.05 2.48 5.14
C GLU A 43 2.18 2.35 4.10
N TYR A 44 1.79 2.36 2.84
CA TYR A 44 2.66 2.33 1.67
C TYR A 44 2.55 3.67 0.95
N GLN A 45 3.70 4.22 0.55
CA GLN A 45 3.76 5.48 -0.16
C GLN A 45 3.73 5.23 -1.67
N CYS A 46 2.65 5.68 -2.30
CA CYS A 46 2.52 5.74 -3.75
C CYS A 46 3.56 6.70 -4.35
N PRO A 47 3.93 6.55 -5.64
CA PRO A 47 4.91 7.42 -6.30
C PRO A 47 4.51 8.89 -6.37
N ASN A 48 3.21 9.21 -6.31
CA ASN A 48 2.67 10.56 -6.24
C ASN A 48 2.72 11.17 -4.83
N GLY A 49 3.19 10.41 -3.83
CA GLY A 49 3.27 10.80 -2.42
C GLY A 49 2.05 10.43 -1.58
N GLU A 50 1.00 9.85 -2.17
CA GLU A 50 -0.18 9.37 -1.45
C GLU A 50 0.16 8.18 -0.54
N CYS A 51 -0.50 8.08 0.62
CA CYS A 51 -0.33 6.96 1.53
C CYS A 51 -1.57 6.06 1.49
N ILE A 52 -1.37 4.81 1.09
CA ILE A 52 -2.40 3.76 1.14
C ILE A 52 -2.07 2.76 2.25
N ARG A 53 -3.03 1.92 2.65
CA ARG A 53 -2.71 0.88 3.64
C ARG A 53 -1.78 -0.16 3.02
N LYS A 54 -0.80 -0.68 3.77
CA LYS A 54 0.07 -1.77 3.26
C LYS A 54 -0.69 -3.01 2.80
N ARG A 55 -1.89 -3.25 3.32
CA ARG A 55 -2.76 -4.37 2.91
C ARG A 55 -3.33 -4.22 1.49
N TRP A 56 -3.28 -3.02 0.94
CA TRP A 56 -3.72 -2.65 -0.41
C TRP A 56 -2.58 -2.74 -1.42
N VAL A 57 -1.35 -2.98 -0.97
CA VAL A 57 -0.25 -3.27 -1.88
C VAL A 57 -0.38 -4.71 -2.35
N CYS A 58 -0.49 -4.92 -3.66
CA CYS A 58 -0.62 -6.23 -4.28
C CYS A 58 -1.90 -6.98 -3.90
N ASP A 59 -2.99 -6.24 -3.71
CA ASP A 59 -4.29 -6.83 -3.39
C ASP A 59 -5.15 -7.11 -4.63
N GLY A 60 -4.66 -6.72 -5.81
CA GLY A 60 -5.30 -6.95 -7.10
C GLY A 60 -6.13 -5.77 -7.59
N GLU A 61 -6.30 -4.72 -6.78
CA GLU A 61 -6.95 -3.46 -7.13
C GLU A 61 -5.92 -2.33 -7.21
N PRO A 62 -6.05 -1.39 -8.17
CA PRO A 62 -5.18 -0.23 -8.23
C PRO A 62 -5.64 0.83 -7.23
N ASP A 63 -5.02 0.88 -6.05
CA ASP A 63 -5.24 1.92 -5.04
C ASP A 63 -4.31 3.11 -5.23
N CYS A 64 -3.10 2.92 -5.77
CA CYS A 64 -2.26 4.04 -6.16
C CYS A 64 -2.61 4.57 -7.55
N GLU A 65 -2.34 5.86 -7.78
CA GLU A 65 -2.43 6.44 -9.11
C GLU A 65 -1.55 5.66 -10.11
N GLY A 66 -2.19 5.18 -11.17
CA GLY A 66 -1.54 4.35 -12.19
C GLY A 66 -1.21 2.93 -11.74
N GLY A 67 -1.79 2.43 -10.64
CA GLY A 67 -1.64 1.07 -10.13
C GLY A 67 -0.22 0.73 -9.70
N ALA A 68 0.49 1.69 -9.12
CA ALA A 68 1.90 1.51 -8.73
C ALA A 68 2.09 0.48 -7.62
N ASP A 69 1.14 0.41 -6.71
CA ASP A 69 0.95 -0.62 -5.69
C ASP A 69 0.84 -2.05 -6.25
N GLU A 70 0.43 -2.18 -7.52
CA GLU A 70 0.25 -3.46 -8.21
C GLU A 70 1.43 -3.84 -9.14
N LYS A 71 2.46 -2.99 -9.28
CA LYS A 71 3.53 -3.18 -10.28
C LYS A 71 4.74 -3.96 -9.81
N ASP A 72 5.05 -3.99 -8.51
CA ASP A 72 6.22 -4.69 -7.96
C ASP A 72 5.87 -5.70 -6.87
N CYS A 73 4.88 -6.54 -7.19
CA CYS A 73 4.46 -7.67 -6.34
C CYS A 73 5.44 -8.86 -6.41
N ALA A 74 6.62 -8.67 -7.01
CA ALA A 74 7.61 -9.72 -7.17
C ALA A 74 8.23 -10.16 -5.85
N ASN A 75 8.40 -9.21 -4.92
CA ASN A 75 8.95 -9.45 -3.58
C ASN A 75 7.89 -9.56 -2.48
N SER A 76 6.63 -9.27 -2.77
CA SER A 76 5.51 -9.54 -1.87
C SER A 76 5.32 -11.06 -1.77
N LYS A 77 5.98 -11.68 -0.79
CA LYS A 77 5.72 -13.07 -0.46
C LYS A 77 4.25 -13.17 -0.07
N CYS A 78 3.42 -13.78 -0.92
CA CYS A 78 2.08 -14.20 -0.52
C CYS A 78 2.19 -14.96 0.81
N LYS A 79 1.17 -14.84 1.66
CA LYS A 79 1.14 -15.58 2.93
C LYS A 79 1.33 -17.08 2.65
N GLU A 80 1.87 -17.85 3.60
CA GLU A 80 2.08 -19.29 3.39
C GLU A 80 0.80 -20.03 2.91
N SER A 81 -0.37 -19.55 3.34
CA SER A 81 -1.69 -20.04 2.96
C SER A 81 -2.22 -19.52 1.61
N GLN A 82 -1.43 -18.78 0.85
CA GLN A 82 -1.82 -18.18 -0.42
C GLN A 82 -0.95 -18.69 -1.59
N PHE A 83 -1.55 -18.78 -2.76
CA PHE A 83 -0.90 -19.06 -4.02
C PHE A 83 -0.68 -17.77 -4.79
N ARG A 84 0.49 -17.65 -5.43
CA ARG A 84 0.88 -16.48 -6.20
C ARG A 84 0.62 -16.72 -7.68
N CYS A 85 -0.33 -16.01 -8.25
CA CYS A 85 -0.57 -15.98 -9.69
C CYS A 85 0.66 -15.43 -10.45
N MET A 86 0.81 -15.76 -11.73
CA MET A 86 1.90 -15.18 -12.54
C MET A 86 1.83 -13.65 -12.64
N GLY A 87 0.64 -13.07 -12.43
CA GLY A 87 0.41 -11.63 -12.39
C GLY A 87 0.75 -10.94 -11.07
N GLY A 88 1.27 -11.65 -10.06
CA GLY A 88 1.62 -11.07 -8.76
C GLY A 88 0.47 -11.04 -7.73
N VAL A 89 -0.75 -11.37 -8.15
CA VAL A 89 -1.92 -11.50 -7.27
C VAL A 89 -1.80 -12.72 -6.37
N CYS A 90 -2.18 -12.58 -5.10
CA CYS A 90 -2.21 -13.67 -4.13
C CYS A 90 -3.64 -14.15 -3.90
N ILE A 91 -3.96 -15.38 -4.30
CA ILE A 91 -5.25 -16.03 -4.02
C ILE A 91 -5.10 -17.03 -2.86
N PRO A 92 -6.16 -17.35 -2.10
CA PRO A 92 -6.14 -18.47 -1.17
C PRO A 92 -5.72 -19.78 -1.85
N ARG A 93 -4.93 -20.62 -1.17
CA ARG A 93 -4.53 -21.94 -1.72
C ARG A 93 -5.71 -22.87 -1.99
N ASP A 94 -6.83 -22.68 -1.30
CA ASP A 94 -8.07 -23.45 -1.52
C ASP A 94 -8.72 -23.16 -2.88
N LEU A 95 -8.36 -22.05 -3.52
CA LEU A 95 -8.79 -21.66 -4.87
C LEU A 95 -7.82 -22.11 -5.96
N VAL A 96 -6.83 -22.96 -5.61
CA VAL A 96 -5.93 -23.55 -6.61
C VAL A 96 -6.50 -24.89 -7.01
N CYS A 97 -6.72 -25.10 -8.30
CA CYS A 97 -7.30 -26.33 -8.83
C CYS A 97 -8.72 -26.61 -8.31
N ASP A 98 -9.49 -25.57 -8.08
CA ASP A 98 -10.88 -25.65 -7.60
C ASP A 98 -11.89 -25.76 -8.76
N GLY A 99 -11.41 -25.63 -10.01
CA GLY A 99 -12.20 -25.69 -11.23
C GLY A 99 -12.61 -24.33 -11.77
N PHE A 100 -12.24 -23.24 -11.10
CA PHE A 100 -12.56 -21.86 -11.47
C PHE A 100 -11.29 -21.04 -11.70
N PRO A 101 -11.28 -20.13 -12.69
CA PRO A 101 -10.15 -19.24 -12.89
C PRO A 101 -10.22 -18.05 -11.92
N ASP A 102 -9.49 -18.16 -10.80
CA ASP A 102 -9.31 -17.10 -9.81
C ASP A 102 -8.07 -16.23 -10.11
N CYS A 103 -7.07 -16.75 -10.83
CA CYS A 103 -6.01 -15.92 -11.40
C CYS A 103 -6.42 -15.29 -12.74
N LYS A 104 -5.98 -14.05 -12.98
CA LYS A 104 -6.17 -13.36 -14.29
C LYS A 104 -5.67 -14.15 -15.50
N GLN A 105 -4.62 -14.95 -15.31
CA GLN A 105 -4.01 -15.78 -16.36
C GLN A 105 -4.38 -17.27 -16.21
N LYS A 106 -5.30 -17.62 -15.30
CA LYS A 106 -5.74 -18.99 -15.02
C LYS A 106 -4.61 -19.93 -14.55
N ASP A 107 -3.50 -19.38 -14.07
CA ASP A 107 -2.34 -20.17 -13.62
C ASP A 107 -2.66 -21.06 -12.41
N ASP A 108 -3.66 -20.68 -11.63
CA ASP A 108 -4.22 -21.43 -10.51
C ASP A 108 -4.88 -22.74 -10.92
N GLU A 109 -5.36 -22.82 -12.16
CA GLU A 109 -5.98 -24.01 -12.74
C GLU A 109 -5.03 -24.78 -13.68
N ASP A 110 -3.79 -24.30 -13.82
CA ASP A 110 -2.78 -24.95 -14.63
C ASP A 110 -2.00 -26.01 -13.82
N ASN A 111 -1.68 -27.13 -14.48
CA ASN A 111 -0.85 -28.20 -13.92
C ASN A 111 -1.39 -28.85 -12.62
N CYS A 112 -2.70 -28.82 -12.40
CA CYS A 112 -3.41 -29.53 -11.32
C CYS A 112 -3.20 -31.06 -11.32
N GLY A 113 -2.74 -31.61 -12.46
CA GLY A 113 -2.42 -33.02 -12.63
C GLY A 113 -1.09 -33.48 -12.02
N LYS A 114 -0.27 -32.61 -11.40
CA LYS A 114 1.02 -32.99 -10.77
C LYS A 114 1.01 -33.07 -9.24
N PHE A 115 -0.14 -32.85 -8.60
CA PHE A 115 -0.33 -33.08 -7.16
C PHE A 115 -1.36 -34.17 -6.86
N SER A 116 -1.77 -34.95 -7.87
CA SER A 116 -2.45 -36.21 -7.61
C SER A 116 -1.39 -37.29 -7.34
N LYS A 117 -1.08 -37.41 -6.04
CA LYS A 117 -0.38 -38.50 -5.34
C LYS A 117 1.12 -38.34 -5.07
#